data_AF-A0A409X5F5-F1
#
_entry.id   AF-A0A409X5F5-F1
#
_cell.length_a   1.000
_cell.length_b   1.000
_cell.length_c   1.000
_cell.angle_alpha   90.00
_cell.angle_beta   90.00
_cell.angle_gamma   90.00
#
_symmetry.space_group_name_H-M   'P 1'
#
loop_
_entity.id
_entity.type
_entity.pdbx_description
1 polymer ?
#
loop_
_entity_poly.entity_id
_entity_poly.type
_entity_poly.pdbx_seq_one_letter_code
_entity_poly.pdbx_strand_id
1 'polypeptide(L)'
;MSTPSATLPSDVPTFEDVNCLLKLVMDNKLLFSMRLVYLNSAADAALLWRPYADLIREDKARVNLVSELRSAYYKLEAEAKYSVYLPVRDFKFPKQYHLIADFTKVLIPLTKASDKSNPPATAAPNTASTASQALSTPPTLASAVTVRIIFVSCFMSIIP
;
A
#
# COMPACT_ATOMS: atom_id res chain seq x y z
N MET A 1 -7.70 -32.49 -2.62
CA MET A 1 -6.61 -31.84 -1.87
C MET A 1 -7.14 -30.49 -1.39
N SER A 2 -7.37 -30.33 -0.09
CA SER A 2 -7.83 -29.06 0.48
C SER A 2 -6.61 -28.17 0.66
N THR A 3 -6.51 -27.09 -0.11
CA THR A 3 -5.50 -26.06 0.14
C THR A 3 -5.77 -25.46 1.53
N PRO A 4 -4.78 -25.40 2.43
CA PRO A 4 -4.95 -24.68 3.67
C PRO A 4 -5.27 -23.23 3.32
N SER A 5 -6.37 -22.71 3.87
CA SER A 5 -6.70 -21.29 3.78
C SER A 5 -5.55 -20.54 4.44
N ALA A 6 -4.72 -19.89 3.63
CA ALA A 6 -3.58 -19.15 4.12
C ALA A 6 -4.11 -18.00 4.99
N THR A 7 -3.96 -18.14 6.30
CA THR A 7 -4.37 -17.11 7.26
C THR A 7 -3.13 -16.31 7.61
N LEU A 8 -3.27 -15.00 7.78
CA LEU A 8 -2.15 -14.17 8.25
C LEU A 8 -1.65 -14.65 9.63
N PRO A 9 -0.36 -14.48 9.93
CA PRO A 9 0.17 -14.79 11.25
C PRO A 9 -0.54 -13.99 12.34
N SER A 10 -0.66 -14.56 13.53
CA SER A 10 -1.27 -13.91 14.70
C SER A 10 -0.53 -12.65 15.17
N ASP A 11 0.76 -12.53 14.85
CA ASP A 11 1.61 -11.40 15.23
C ASP A 11 1.38 -10.15 14.36
N VAL A 12 0.51 -10.25 13.35
CA VAL A 12 0.20 -9.19 12.40
C VAL A 12 -1.14 -8.56 12.77
N PRO A 13 -1.29 -7.22 12.73
CA PRO A 13 -2.56 -6.56 13.05
C PRO A 13 -3.73 -7.14 12.25
N THR A 14 -4.85 -7.34 12.92
CA THR A 14 -6.07 -7.83 12.28
C THR A 14 -6.73 -6.73 11.46
N PHE A 15 -7.68 -7.12 10.61
CA PHE A 15 -8.52 -6.17 9.89
C PHE A 15 -9.23 -5.21 10.87
N GLU A 16 -9.76 -5.74 11.97
CA GLU A 16 -10.49 -4.94 12.95
C GLU A 16 -9.61 -3.95 13.71
N ASP A 17 -8.36 -4.31 13.99
CA ASP A 17 -7.40 -3.39 14.64
C ASP A 17 -7.19 -2.13 13.78
N VAL A 18 -6.94 -2.33 12.48
CA VAL A 18 -6.74 -1.23 11.53
C VAL A 18 -8.03 -0.46 11.29
N ASN A 19 -9.16 -1.16 11.15
CA ASN A 19 -10.49 -0.56 10.95
C ASN A 19 -10.92 0.29 12.16
N CYS A 20 -10.61 -0.15 13.38
CA CYS A 20 -10.87 0.59 14.61
C CYS A 20 -10.13 1.92 14.61
N LEU A 21 -8.84 1.91 14.26
CA LEU A 21 -8.05 3.13 14.13
C LEU A 21 -8.62 4.07 13.05
N LEU A 22 -9.01 3.53 11.88
CA LEU A 22 -9.62 4.34 10.82
C LEU A 22 -10.95 4.98 11.27
N LYS A 23 -11.77 4.28 12.06
CA LYS A 23 -12.99 4.85 12.64
C LYS A 23 -12.69 6.06 13.53
N LEU A 24 -11.62 6.01 14.33
CA LEU A 24 -11.16 7.16 15.12
C LEU A 24 -10.70 8.31 14.23
N VAL A 25 -10.06 8.04 13.09
CA VAL A 25 -9.70 9.09 12.11
C VAL A 25 -10.95 9.77 11.54
N MET A 26 -12.08 9.08 11.44
CA MET A 26 -13.33 9.65 10.91
C MET A 26 -14.17 10.37 11.98
N ASP A 27 -13.78 10.30 13.26
CA ASP A 27 -14.51 11.00 14.33
C ASP A 27 -14.13 12.49 14.37
N ASN A 28 -15.01 13.33 13.83
CA ASN A 28 -14.84 14.79 13.80
C ASN A 28 -14.88 15.44 15.19
N LYS A 29 -15.21 14.70 16.25
CA LYS A 29 -15.10 15.20 17.64
C LYS A 29 -13.65 15.24 18.11
N LEU A 30 -12.77 14.46 17.48
CA LEU A 30 -11.35 14.43 17.80
C LEU A 30 -10.61 15.57 17.10
N LEU A 31 -9.59 16.10 17.77
CA LEU A 31 -8.73 17.12 17.20
C LEU A 31 -8.03 16.61 15.93
N PHE A 32 -7.83 17.50 14.96
CA PHE A 32 -7.12 17.22 13.72
C PHE A 32 -5.78 16.49 13.96
N SER A 33 -4.98 16.97 14.91
CA SER A 33 -3.68 16.38 15.27
C SER A 33 -3.82 14.95 15.78
N MET A 34 -4.82 14.65 16.61
CA MET A 34 -5.09 13.30 17.10
C MET A 34 -5.53 12.37 15.96
N ARG A 35 -6.41 12.86 15.08
CA ARG A 35 -6.86 12.09 13.91
C ARG A 35 -5.71 11.77 12.97
N LEU A 36 -4.77 12.70 12.77
CA LEU A 36 -3.56 12.46 11.99
C LEU A 36 -2.64 11.41 12.66
N VAL A 37 -2.50 11.43 13.99
CA VAL A 37 -1.76 10.41 14.74
C VAL A 37 -2.40 9.04 14.56
N TYR A 38 -3.73 8.91 14.72
CA TYR A 38 -4.42 7.64 14.50
C TYR A 38 -4.28 7.14 13.06
N LEU A 39 -4.30 8.05 12.07
CA LEU A 39 -4.13 7.68 10.67
C LEU A 39 -2.71 7.16 10.38
N ASN A 40 -1.69 7.79 10.97
CA ASN A 40 -0.31 7.29 10.87
C ASN A 40 -0.18 5.90 11.52
N SER A 41 -0.74 5.71 12.71
CA SER A 41 -0.74 4.40 13.38
C SER A 41 -1.49 3.32 12.58
N ALA A 42 -2.63 3.67 11.99
CA ALA A 42 -3.40 2.74 11.14
C ALA A 42 -2.61 2.36 9.88
N ALA A 43 -1.92 3.33 9.28
CA ALA A 43 -1.05 3.10 8.15
C ALA A 43 0.14 2.19 8.51
N ASP A 44 0.82 2.45 9.62
CA ASP A 44 1.94 1.63 10.08
C ASP A 44 1.49 0.19 10.39
N ALA A 45 0.33 0.01 11.02
CA ALA A 45 -0.26 -1.31 11.26
C ALA A 45 -0.61 -2.04 9.95
N ALA A 46 -1.22 -1.36 8.98
CA ALA A 46 -1.54 -1.95 7.68
C ALA A 46 -0.28 -2.28 6.86
N LEU A 47 0.82 -1.52 7.01
CA LEU A 47 2.08 -1.80 6.32
C LEU A 47 2.75 -3.08 6.79
N LEU A 48 2.43 -3.58 7.98
CA LEU A 48 2.85 -4.91 8.44
C LEU A 48 2.24 -6.04 7.60
N TRP A 49 1.20 -5.77 6.80
CA TRP A 49 0.65 -6.73 5.84
C TRP A 49 1.46 -6.86 4.57
N ARG A 50 2.40 -5.95 4.31
CA ARG A 50 3.15 -5.89 3.05
C ARG A 50 3.87 -7.20 2.67
N PRO A 51 4.51 -7.95 3.60
CA PRO A 51 5.12 -9.24 3.28
C PRO A 51 4.11 -10.28 2.77
N TYR A 52 2.83 -10.09 3.07
CA TYR A 52 1.72 -10.98 2.72
C TYR A 52 0.85 -10.40 1.60
N ALA A 53 1.38 -9.46 0.81
CA ALA A 53 0.61 -8.72 -0.19
C ALA A 53 -0.21 -9.61 -1.13
N ASP A 54 0.34 -10.76 -1.56
CA ASP A 54 -0.36 -11.70 -2.44
C ASP A 54 -1.64 -12.26 -1.79
N LEU A 55 -1.58 -12.60 -0.50
CA LEU A 55 -2.75 -13.02 0.27
C LEU A 55 -3.76 -11.89 0.43
N ILE A 56 -3.28 -10.68 0.71
CA ILE A 56 -4.12 -9.49 0.89
C ILE A 56 -4.84 -9.14 -0.41
N ARG A 57 -4.23 -9.33 -1.59
CA ARG A 57 -4.87 -9.06 -2.89
C ARG A 57 -6.15 -9.87 -3.10
N GLU A 58 -6.22 -11.06 -2.52
CA GLU A 58 -7.41 -11.93 -2.60
C GLU A 58 -8.51 -11.48 -1.62
N ASP A 59 -8.14 -10.77 -0.55
CA ASP A 59 -9.05 -10.21 0.46
C ASP A 59 -9.47 -8.77 0.09
N LYS A 60 -10.61 -8.66 -0.60
CA LYS A 60 -11.19 -7.36 -1.00
C LYS A 60 -11.42 -6.41 0.17
N ALA A 61 -11.76 -6.91 1.36
CA ALA A 61 -12.04 -6.05 2.50
C ALA A 61 -10.75 -5.33 2.94
N ARG A 62 -9.63 -6.06 3.02
CA ARG A 62 -8.32 -5.47 3.35
C ARG A 62 -7.80 -4.55 2.25
N VAL A 63 -7.97 -4.90 0.97
CA VAL A 63 -7.59 -4.01 -0.15
C VAL A 63 -8.36 -2.69 -0.09
N ASN A 64 -9.68 -2.75 0.16
CA ASN A 64 -10.50 -1.57 0.32
C ASN A 64 -10.04 -0.74 1.53
N LEU A 65 -9.77 -1.38 2.67
CA LEU A 65 -9.30 -0.70 3.87
C LEU A 65 -7.97 0.05 3.63
N VAL A 66 -7.00 -0.55 2.95
CA VAL A 66 -5.74 0.13 2.59
C VAL A 66 -5.99 1.31 1.65
N SER A 67 -6.96 1.20 0.73
CA SER A 67 -7.36 2.29 -0.16
C SER A 67 -8.09 3.42 0.59
N GLU A 68 -8.89 3.08 1.60
CA GLU A 68 -9.55 4.04 2.48
C GLU A 68 -8.54 4.79 3.36
N LEU A 69 -7.52 4.11 3.89
CA LEU A 69 -6.41 4.76 4.61
C LEU A 69 -5.72 5.80 3.73
N ARG A 70 -5.41 5.45 2.46
CA ARG A 70 -4.85 6.41 1.50
C ARG A 70 -5.78 7.61 1.29
N SER A 71 -7.07 7.36 1.14
CA SER A 71 -8.08 8.40 0.92
C SER A 71 -8.29 9.29 2.14
N ALA A 72 -8.14 8.75 3.35
CA ALA A 72 -8.26 9.51 4.60
C ALA A 72 -7.20 10.61 4.73
N TYR A 73 -5.98 10.40 4.20
CA TYR A 73 -4.95 11.45 4.16
C TYR A 73 -5.40 12.65 3.32
N TYR A 74 -6.06 12.41 2.19
CA TYR A 74 -6.60 13.49 1.35
C TYR A 74 -7.78 14.22 2.02
N LYS A 75 -8.59 13.50 2.80
CA LYS A 75 -9.66 14.13 3.59
C LYS A 75 -9.09 15.06 4.65
N LEU A 76 -8.05 14.63 5.37
CA LEU A 76 -7.35 15.47 6.34
C LEU A 76 -6.60 16.64 5.67
N GLU A 77 -5.97 16.42 4.51
CA GLU A 77 -5.38 17.51 3.75
C GLU A 77 -6.42 18.58 3.37
N ALA A 78 -7.59 18.16 2.88
CA ALA A 78 -8.68 19.07 2.55
C ALA A 78 -9.16 19.84 3.79
N GLU A 79 -9.32 19.17 4.92
CA GLU A 79 -9.66 19.81 6.19
C GLU A 79 -8.60 20.84 6.61
N ALA A 80 -7.32 20.51 6.50
CA ALA A 80 -6.22 21.43 6.80
C ALA A 80 -6.21 22.68 5.90
N LYS A 81 -6.52 22.51 4.60
CA LYS A 81 -6.53 23.59 3.61
C LYS A 81 -7.77 24.47 3.67
N TYR A 82 -8.93 23.88 3.94
CA TYR A 82 -10.23 24.56 3.89
C TYR A 82 -10.82 24.84 5.29
N SER A 83 -10.10 24.52 6.37
CA SER A 83 -10.51 24.88 7.73
C SER A 83 -10.60 26.41 7.87
N VAL A 84 -11.80 26.87 8.21
CA VAL A 84 -12.13 28.27 8.44
C VAL A 84 -11.45 28.82 9.70
N TYR A 85 -11.14 27.95 10.66
CA TYR A 85 -10.67 28.34 12.00
C TYR A 85 -9.15 28.27 12.17
N LEU A 86 -8.46 27.44 11.37
CA LEU A 86 -7.00 27.33 11.43
C LEU A 86 -6.48 26.86 10.06
N PRO A 87 -6.34 27.76 9.07
CA PRO A 87 -5.84 27.39 7.76
C PRO A 87 -4.37 26.97 7.87
N VAL A 88 -4.12 25.66 7.85
CA VAL A 88 -2.77 25.10 7.77
C VAL A 88 -2.40 25.11 6.29
N ARG A 89 -1.90 26.26 5.83
CA ARG A 89 -1.55 26.47 4.41
C ARG A 89 -0.48 25.48 3.89
N ASP A 90 0.26 24.82 4.78
CA ASP A 90 1.40 23.96 4.45
C ASP A 90 1.22 22.50 4.91
N PHE A 91 0.06 21.88 4.68
CA PHE A 91 -0.08 20.44 4.92
C PHE A 91 0.86 19.66 4.01
N LYS A 92 1.81 18.93 4.61
CA LYS A 92 2.71 18.00 3.91
C LYS A 92 2.31 16.59 4.24
N PHE A 93 2.20 15.75 3.21
CA PHE A 93 1.94 14.33 3.42
C PHE A 93 3.06 13.69 4.25
N PRO A 94 2.72 12.94 5.32
CA PRO A 94 3.71 12.25 6.12
C PRO A 94 4.30 11.05 5.37
N LYS A 95 5.43 10.53 5.85
CA LYS A 95 6.09 9.35 5.27
C LYS A 95 5.13 8.15 5.12
N GLN A 96 4.28 7.94 6.11
CA GLN A 96 3.28 6.87 6.14
C GLN A 96 2.33 6.91 4.93
N TYR A 97 1.92 8.11 4.49
CA TYR A 97 1.11 8.25 3.29
C TYR A 97 1.84 7.70 2.06
N HIS A 98 3.12 8.04 1.87
CA HIS A 98 3.89 7.58 0.72
C HIS A 98 4.07 6.06 0.72
N LEU A 99 4.32 5.47 1.89
CA LEU A 99 4.42 4.02 2.05
C LEU A 99 3.11 3.31 1.74
N ILE A 100 1.97 3.84 2.22
CA ILE A 100 0.64 3.31 1.89
C ILE A 100 0.33 3.49 0.40
N ALA A 101 0.69 4.62 -0.20
CA ALA A 101 0.50 4.85 -1.63
C ALA A 101 1.27 3.81 -2.46
N ASP A 102 2.50 3.48 -2.08
CA ASP A 102 3.25 2.41 -2.74
C ASP A 102 2.66 1.03 -2.47
N PHE A 103 2.17 0.77 -1.25
CA PHE A 103 1.49 -0.49 -0.94
C PHE A 103 0.21 -0.66 -1.76
N THR A 104 -0.59 0.39 -1.97
CA THR A 104 -1.78 0.34 -2.83
C THR A 104 -1.45 -0.03 -4.28
N LYS A 105 -0.32 0.42 -4.84
CA LYS A 105 0.12 0.03 -6.19
C LYS A 105 0.45 -1.47 -6.27
N VAL A 106 0.99 -2.03 -5.18
CA VAL A 106 1.28 -3.46 -5.07
C VAL A 106 -0.02 -4.26 -4.96
N LEU A 107 -1.03 -3.77 -4.24
CA LEU A 107 -2.30 -4.48 -4.03
C LEU A 107 -3.27 -4.36 -5.20
N ILE A 108 -3.24 -3.26 -5.94
CA ILE A 108 -4.08 -3.03 -7.11
C ILE A 108 -3.13 -2.86 -8.30
N PRO A 109 -2.62 -3.96 -8.88
CA PRO A 109 -1.90 -3.88 -10.14
C PRO A 109 -2.82 -3.20 -11.16
N LEU A 110 -2.31 -2.15 -11.79
CA LEU A 110 -3.02 -1.39 -12.81
C LEU A 110 -3.12 -2.24 -14.10
N THR A 111 -3.90 -3.32 -14.07
CA THR A 111 -4.13 -4.20 -15.22
C THR A 111 -5.62 -4.52 -15.35
N LYS A 112 -6.39 -3.48 -15.66
CA LYS A 112 -7.61 -3.57 -16.49
C LYS A 112 -7.76 -2.32 -17.37
N ALA A 113 -6.79 -2.10 -18.26
CA ALA A 113 -7.16 -1.69 -19.61
C ALA A 113 -7.85 -2.92 -20.24
N SER A 114 -9.13 -3.09 -19.92
CA SER A 114 -9.97 -4.11 -20.52
C SER A 114 -10.46 -3.58 -21.88
N ASP A 115 -9.54 -3.44 -22.82
CA ASP A 115 -9.87 -3.42 -24.25
C ASP A 115 -10.34 -4.84 -24.62
N LYS A 116 -11.62 -5.11 -24.32
CA LYS A 116 -12.31 -6.32 -24.79
C LYS A 116 -13.28 -5.89 -25.88
N SER A 117 -12.70 -5.46 -26.99
CA SER A 117 -13.35 -5.32 -28.29
C SER A 117 -12.53 -6.14 -29.28
N ASN A 118 -12.88 -7.42 -29.42
CA ASN A 118 -12.57 -8.17 -30.63
C ASN A 118 -13.88 -8.35 -31.38
N PRO A 119 -13.82 -8.30 -32.72
CA PRO A 119 -14.25 -9.45 -33.47
C PRO A 119 -13.12 -10.01 -34.36
N PRO A 120 -13.14 -11.33 -34.63
CA PRO A 120 -12.08 -12.03 -35.33
C PRO A 120 -12.22 -11.82 -36.84
N ALA A 121 -11.10 -11.61 -37.54
CA ALA A 121 -11.03 -11.78 -38.98
C ALA A 121 -9.77 -12.56 -39.36
N THR A 122 -10.05 -13.80 -39.76
CA THR A 122 -9.24 -14.79 -40.45
C THR A 122 -8.30 -14.22 -41.52
N ALA A 123 -7.01 -14.60 -41.47
CA ALA A 123 -6.19 -14.80 -42.66
C ALA A 123 -5.10 -15.85 -42.38
N ALA A 124 -4.94 -16.75 -43.35
CA ALA A 124 -4.29 -18.06 -43.29
C ALA A 124 -2.73 -18.00 -43.27
N PRO A 125 -2.04 -19.15 -43.10
CA PRO A 125 -0.63 -19.24 -42.75
C PRO A 125 0.29 -19.26 -43.98
N ASN A 126 1.48 -18.67 -43.88
CA ASN A 126 2.59 -18.94 -44.80
C ASN A 126 3.91 -19.13 -44.03
N THR A 127 4.38 -20.37 -44.08
CA THR A 127 5.76 -20.91 -44.14
C THR A 127 7.00 -20.04 -43.83
N ALA A 128 7.77 -20.57 -42.85
CA ALA A 128 9.22 -20.81 -42.81
C ALA A 128 10.24 -19.76 -43.28
N SER A 129 11.15 -19.35 -42.38
CA SER A 129 12.60 -19.56 -42.58
C SER A 129 13.43 -19.25 -41.33
N THR A 130 14.33 -20.18 -41.06
CA THR A 130 15.42 -20.21 -40.09
C THR A 130 16.48 -19.15 -40.41
N ALA A 131 17.06 -18.50 -39.39
CA ALA A 131 18.49 -18.17 -39.35
C ALA A 131 18.97 -17.70 -37.97
N SER A 132 19.98 -18.43 -37.50
CA SER A 132 21.03 -18.19 -36.51
C SER A 132 21.34 -16.79 -36.00
N GLN A 133 21.70 -16.73 -34.71
CA GLN A 133 22.87 -16.06 -34.05
C GLN A 133 22.47 -15.72 -32.59
N ALA A 134 23.32 -15.66 -31.57
CA ALA A 134 24.68 -16.11 -31.30
C ALA A 134 24.83 -16.12 -29.76
N LEU A 135 25.84 -16.86 -29.30
CA LEU A 135 26.27 -17.09 -27.93
C LEU A 135 26.61 -15.79 -27.15
N SER A 136 26.24 -15.69 -25.88
CA SER A 136 26.90 -14.83 -24.87
C SER A 136 26.55 -15.25 -23.43
N THR A 137 27.57 -15.61 -22.65
CA THR A 137 27.63 -15.72 -21.18
C THR A 137 28.64 -14.68 -20.66
N PRO A 138 28.88 -14.49 -19.34
CA PRO A 138 28.03 -14.28 -18.14
C PRO A 138 28.39 -12.87 -17.51
N PRO A 139 28.19 -12.48 -16.21
CA PRO A 139 28.60 -13.18 -14.98
C PRO A 139 27.63 -13.12 -13.77
N THR A 140 27.88 -14.03 -12.84
CA THR A 140 27.40 -14.10 -11.45
C THR A 140 27.94 -12.96 -10.59
N LEU A 141 27.14 -12.43 -9.66
CA LEU A 141 27.65 -11.78 -8.45
C LEU A 141 26.68 -11.97 -7.28
N ALA A 142 27.14 -12.73 -6.28
CA ALA A 142 26.54 -12.81 -4.96
C ALA A 142 26.83 -11.52 -4.19
N SER A 143 25.87 -11.04 -3.39
CA SER A 143 26.18 -10.16 -2.27
C SER A 143 25.14 -10.31 -1.16
N ALA A 144 25.58 -10.87 -0.04
CA ALA A 144 24.85 -10.90 1.21
C ALA A 144 24.94 -9.52 1.86
N VAL A 145 23.81 -8.92 2.19
CA VAL A 145 23.77 -7.73 3.05
C VAL A 145 22.92 -8.05 4.28
N THR A 146 23.62 -8.30 5.38
CA THR A 146 23.10 -8.33 6.74
C THR A 146 22.62 -6.93 7.12
N VAL A 147 21.31 -6.73 7.22
CA VAL A 147 20.73 -5.50 7.77
C VAL A 147 20.57 -5.67 9.28
N ARG A 148 21.45 -5.02 10.05
CA ARG A 148 21.23 -4.77 11.47
C ARG A 148 20.15 -3.69 11.61
N ILE A 149 19.01 -4.06 12.18
CA ILE A 149 17.95 -3.12 12.57
C ILE A 149 18.42 -2.37 13.81
N ILE A 150 18.69 -1.06 13.67
CA ILE A 150 18.86 -0.15 14.80
C ILE A 150 17.48 0.50 15.04
N PHE A 151 16.88 0.14 16.17
CA PHE A 151 15.69 0.79 16.72
C PHE A 151 16.13 2.14 17.31
N VAL A 152 15.68 3.25 16.73
CA VAL A 152 15.84 4.58 17.35
C VAL A 152 14.47 5.06 17.79
N SER A 153 14.21 4.83 19.07
CA SER A 153 13.17 5.53 19.84
C SER A 153 13.63 6.96 20.10
N CYS A 154 12.87 7.94 19.62
CA CYS A 154 12.99 9.35 20.00
C CYS A 154 11.60 9.98 19.88
N PHE A 155 11.09 10.82 20.79
CA PHE A 155 11.48 11.23 22.14
C PHE A 155 10.24 12.04 22.59
N MET A 156 9.65 11.74 23.75
CA MET A 156 8.75 12.69 24.40
C MET A 156 9.60 13.73 25.13
N SER A 157 9.37 15.00 24.85
CA SER A 157 9.76 16.16 25.69
C SER A 157 8.75 17.26 25.34
N ILE A 158 7.65 17.37 26.10
CA ILE A 158 7.41 18.28 27.24
C ILE A 158 7.48 19.77 26.83
N ILE A 159 6.50 20.53 27.37
CA ILE A 159 6.47 21.98 27.70
C ILE A 159 5.56 22.81 26.77
N PRO A 160 4.72 23.72 27.33
CA PRO A 160 4.88 24.40 28.62
C PRO A 160 3.96 23.99 29.78
#